data_AF-A0AAE3J4U3-F1
#
_entry.id   AF-A0AAE3J4U3-F1
#
_cell.length_a   1.000
_cell.length_b   1.000
_cell.length_c   1.000
_cell.angle_alpha   90.00
_cell.angle_beta   90.00
_cell.angle_gamma   90.00
#
_symmetry.space_group_name_H-M   'P 1'
#
loop_
_entity.id
_entity.type
_entity.pdbx_description
1 polymer ?
#
loop_
_entity_poly.entity_id
_entity_poly.type
_entity_poly.pdbx_seq_one_letter_code
_entity_poly.pdbx_strand_id
1 'polypeptide(L)' 'MGRKKRLYAEPIKRILDRKTRTVVGWLYEWNTGDQVPMWKDGKKTDVIYE' A
#
# COMPACT_ATOMS: atom_id res chain seq x y z
N MET A 1 -28.11 9.21 15.58
CA MET A 1 -26.79 9.68 15.11
C MET A 1 -26.05 8.52 14.47
N GLY A 2 -26.00 8.47 13.13
CA GLY A 2 -25.26 7.41 12.43
C GLY A 2 -23.78 7.52 12.75
N ARG A 3 -23.16 6.42 13.22
CA ARG A 3 -21.71 6.34 13.42
C ARG A 3 -21.05 6.66 12.08
N LYS A 4 -20.35 7.80 11.97
CA LYS A 4 -19.45 8.07 10.84
C LYS A 4 -18.49 6.88 10.75
N LYS A 5 -18.61 6.07 9.69
CA LYS A 5 -17.61 5.04 9.38
C LYS A 5 -16.28 5.77 9.25
N ARG A 6 -15.34 5.48 10.14
CA ARG A 6 -14.00 6.06 10.07
C ARG A 6 -13.35 5.54 8.79
N LEU A 7 -12.70 6.43 8.05
CA LEU A 7 -11.81 5.99 6.98
C LEU A 7 -10.60 5.36 7.66
N TYR A 8 -10.31 4.11 7.30
CA TYR A 8 -9.13 3.41 7.77
C TYR A 8 -8.52 2.67 6.60
N ALA A 9 -7.20 2.54 6.64
CA ALA A 9 -6.40 1.88 5.63
C ALA A 9 -5.64 0.73 6.29
N GLU A 10 -5.69 -0.45 5.68
CA GLU A 10 -4.98 -1.64 6.17
C GLU A 10 -3.91 -2.04 5.16
N PRO A 11 -2.71 -2.43 5.61
CA PRO A 11 -1.67 -2.92 4.71
C PRO A 11 -2.10 -4.28 4.17
N ILE A 12 -2.32 -4.37 2.85
CA ILE A 12 -2.76 -5.60 2.19
C ILE A 12 -1.61 -6.36 1.52
N LYS A 13 -0.60 -5.65 1.00
CA LYS A 13 0.55 -6.23 0.29
C LYS A 13 1.83 -5.47 0.57
N ARG A 14 2.95 -6.14 0.42
CA ARG A 14 4.29 -5.53 0.42
C ARG A 14 4.67 -5.20 -1.02
N ILE A 15 5.35 -4.08 -1.19
CA ILE A 15 5.91 -3.67 -2.46
C ILE A 15 7.40 -3.96 -2.40
N LEU A 16 7.84 -4.89 -3.24
CA LEU A 16 9.23 -5.34 -3.32
C LEU A 16 9.88 -4.76 -4.58
N ASP A 17 11.12 -4.31 -4.48
CA ASP A 17 11.93 -3.98 -5.65
C ASP A 17 12.16 -5.24 -6.48
N ARG A 18 11.91 -5.20 -7.79
CA ARG A 18 12.03 -6.39 -8.62
C ARG A 18 13.46 -6.90 -8.74
N LYS A 19 14.46 -6.01 -8.70
CA LYS A 19 15.87 -6.36 -8.88
C LYS A 19 16.47 -6.94 -7.61
N THR A 20 16.21 -6.31 -6.47
CA THR A 20 16.83 -6.71 -5.19
C THR A 20 15.91 -7.52 -4.27
N ARG A 21 14.61 -7.61 -4.61
CA ARG A 21 13.55 -8.15 -3.74
C ARG A 21 13.49 -7.50 -2.35
N THR A 22 13.94 -6.26 -2.24
CA THR A 22 13.88 -5.51 -0.98
C THR A 22 12.52 -4.85 -0.85
N VAL A 23 11.96 -4.82 0.36
CA VAL A 23 10.71 -4.08 0.61
C VAL A 23 10.96 -2.58 0.44
N VAL A 24 10.34 -1.99 -0.58
CA VAL A 24 10.40 -0.56 -0.90
C VAL A 24 9.10 0.17 -0.57
N GLY A 25 8.06 -0.55 -0.16
CA GLY A 25 6.79 0.04 0.24
C GLY A 25 5.74 -0.98 0.65
N TRP A 26 4.54 -0.48 0.90
CA TRP A 26 3.35 -1.27 1.21
C TRP A 26 2.16 -0.74 0.44
N LEU A 27 1.32 -1.65 -0.03
CA LEU A 27 0.03 -1.32 -0.61
C LEU A 27 -0.99 -1.34 0.51
N TYR A 28 -1.66 -0.21 0.71
CA TYR A 28 -2.75 -0.08 1.66
C TYR A 28 -4.08 -0.10 0.92
N GLU A 29 -5.05 -0.81 1.46
CA GLU A 29 -6.44 -0.76 1.00
C GLU A 29 -7.27 0.02 2.01
N TRP A 30 -7.95 1.05 1.53
CA TRP A 30 -8.93 1.77 2.31
C TRP A 30 -10.21 0.96 2.38
N ASN A 31 -10.95 1.14 3.47
CA ASN A 31 -12.30 0.60 3.61
C ASN A 31 -13.32 1.12 2.56
N THR A 32 -12.93 2.06 1.71
CA THR A 32 -13.66 2.51 0.52
C THR A 32 -13.42 1.63 -0.72
N GLY A 33 -12.41 0.75 -0.69
CA GLY A 33 -11.92 -0.03 -1.83
C GLY A 33 -10.76 0.64 -2.59
N ASP A 34 -10.36 1.85 -2.19
CA ASP A 34 -9.20 2.52 -2.80
C ASP A 34 -7.89 1.87 -2.36
N GLN A 35 -7.03 1.55 -3.33
CA GLN A 35 -5.70 1.00 -3.06
C GLN A 35 -4.63 2.06 -3.30
N VAL A 36 -3.83 2.34 -2.27
CA VAL A 36 -2.82 3.40 -2.30
C VAL A 36 -1.45 2.82 -1.94
N PRO A 37 -0.46 2.89 -2.85
CA PRO A 37 0.89 2.45 -2.55
C PRO A 37 1.63 3.52 -1.74
N MET A 38 2.21 3.12 -0.62
CA MET A 38 3.06 3.95 0.21
C MET A 38 4.51 3.49 0.10
N TRP A 39 5.36 4.41 -0.33
CA TRP A 39 6.76 4.14 -0.69
C TRP A 39 7.71 4.65 0.38
N LYS A 40 8.74 3.87 0.68
CA LYS A 40 9.78 4.24 1.66
C LYS A 40 10.82 5.20 1.08
N ASP A 41 11.23 4.98 -0.17
CA ASP A 41 12.36 5.68 -0.81
C ASP A 41 12.00 6.13 -2.24
N GLY A 42 10.93 6.92 -2.33
CA GLY A 42 10.39 7.40 -3.58
C GLY A 42 9.60 6.34 -4.37
N LYS A 43 8.78 6.82 -5.32
CA LYS A 43 7.96 5.95 -6.17
C LYS A 43 8.86 5.18 -7.12
N LYS A 44 8.84 3.84 -7.01
CA LYS A 44 9.51 2.95 -7.97
C LYS A 44 8.52 2.39 -8.98
N THR A 45 8.96 2.24 -10.22
CA THR A 45 8.16 1.71 -11.32
C THR A 45 8.34 0.19 -11.51
N ASP A 46 9.53 -0.35 -11.22
CA ASP A 46 9.86 -1.76 -11.40
C ASP A 46 9.75 -2.54 -10.07
N VAL A 47 8.52 -2.85 -9.69
CA VAL A 47 8.19 -3.44 -8.38
C VAL A 47 7.27 -4.64 -8.49
N ILE A 48 7.29 -5.49 -7.46
CA ILE A 48 6.42 -6.65 -7.29
C ILE A 48 5.51 -6.38 -6.09
N TYR A 49 4.21 -6.62 -6.25
CA TYR A 49 3.25 -6.59 -5.16
C TYR A 49 3.05 -8.02 -4.66
N GLU A 50 3.50 -8.30 -3.44
CA GLU A 50 3.37 -9.60 -2.77
C GLU A 50 2.47 -9.49 -1.55
#